data_AF-A0A4Y7NHV9-F1
#
_entry.id   AF-A0A4Y7NHV9-F1
#
_cell.length_a   1.000
_cell.length_b   1.000
_cell.length_c   1.000
_cell.angle_alpha   90.00
_cell.angle_beta   90.00
_cell.angle_gamma   90.00
#
_symmetry.space_group_name_H-M   'P 1'
#
loop_
_entity.id
_entity.type
_entity.pdbx_description
1 polymer ?
#
loop_
_entity_poly.entity_id
_entity_poly.type
_entity_poly.pdbx_seq_one_letter_code
_entity_poly.pdbx_strand_id
1 'polypeptide(L)'
;MFSRSGSRFFKVLNTSFIQSRSKKVWVRKPLGSPMAKSKLFRIPQKPVLPEDETAEIKRLYDNYKNEMKSLRQYFFEQSLKQAESGEVAQMKVKLEEEEHARLMEVNRLENEKTSRLREERLAIEAEKTREKVLSSLIKTEKENQILEAKAEAFLQKQILEPTISSQDLERAIEEALANPVDFNFAIDLDGYVYRGKETSIDKIPEEKRERLSRN
;
A
#
# COMPACT_ATOMS: atom_id res chain seq x y z
N MET A 1 -17.58 -18.42 -7.72
CA MET A 1 -17.89 -17.29 -6.83
C MET A 1 -18.08 -17.81 -5.40
N PHE A 2 -17.45 -17.14 -4.43
CA PHE A 2 -17.56 -17.29 -2.97
C PHE A 2 -16.94 -18.53 -2.28
N SER A 3 -15.60 -18.50 -2.13
CA SER A 3 -14.92 -19.10 -0.97
C SER A 3 -14.80 -18.00 0.10
N ARG A 4 -15.59 -18.09 1.18
CA ARG A 4 -15.48 -17.20 2.33
C ARG A 4 -14.47 -17.78 3.31
N SER A 5 -13.27 -17.20 3.25
CA SER A 5 -12.25 -17.14 4.30
C SER A 5 -12.89 -17.06 5.70
N GLY A 6 -12.79 -18.16 6.45
CA GLY A 6 -13.18 -18.22 7.86
C GLY A 6 -12.18 -17.47 8.73
N SER A 7 -12.55 -16.23 9.08
CA SER A 7 -12.23 -15.51 10.32
C SER A 7 -10.99 -15.98 11.11
N ARG A 8 -9.82 -15.40 10.80
CA ARG A 8 -8.66 -15.32 11.72
C ARG A 8 -8.82 -14.16 12.71
N PHE A 9 -9.93 -14.12 13.44
CA PHE A 9 -10.11 -13.19 14.56
C PHE A 9 -10.18 -14.02 15.84
N PHE A 10 -9.49 -13.55 16.89
CA PHE A 10 -9.22 -14.21 18.18
C PHE A 10 -7.93 -15.05 18.27
N LYS A 11 -6.77 -14.39 18.10
CA LYS A 11 -5.51 -14.79 18.75
C LYS A 11 -4.98 -13.64 19.63
N VAL A 12 -5.80 -13.18 20.59
CA VAL A 12 -5.39 -12.17 21.60
C VAL A 12 -5.41 -12.76 23.02
N LEU A 13 -5.66 -14.06 23.18
CA LEU A 13 -5.47 -14.72 24.46
C LEU A 13 -4.04 -15.24 24.53
N ASN A 14 -3.22 -14.58 25.34
CA ASN A 14 -1.90 -15.06 25.71
C ASN A 14 -2.06 -16.37 26.52
N THR A 15 -1.94 -17.52 25.85
CA THR A 15 -2.14 -18.85 26.45
C THR A 15 -1.02 -19.27 27.41
N SER A 16 0.04 -18.47 27.56
CA SER A 16 1.20 -18.79 28.40
C SER A 16 0.90 -18.82 29.90
N PHE A 17 -0.19 -18.21 30.36
CA PHE A 17 -0.65 -18.25 31.76
C PHE A 17 -1.76 -19.27 32.03
N ILE A 18 -2.21 -20.00 31.02
CA ILE A 18 -3.13 -21.13 31.26
C ILE A 18 -2.25 -22.27 31.77
N GLN A 19 -2.07 -22.33 33.10
CA GLN A 19 -1.52 -23.50 33.77
C GLN A 19 -2.18 -24.74 33.15
N SER A 20 -1.40 -25.58 32.48
CA SER A 20 -1.88 -26.83 31.93
C SER A 20 -2.46 -27.62 33.10
N ARG A 21 -3.79 -27.69 33.17
CA ARG A 21 -4.50 -28.48 34.17
C ARG A 21 -4.38 -29.95 33.77
N SER A 22 -3.16 -30.50 33.80
CA SER A 22 -2.86 -31.93 33.77
C SER A 22 -3.17 -32.60 35.12
N LYS A 23 -3.90 -31.92 36.02
CA LYS A 23 -4.51 -32.57 37.18
C LYS A 23 -5.76 -33.29 36.69
N LYS A 24 -5.72 -34.64 36.71
CA LYS A 24 -6.90 -35.50 36.60
C LYS A 24 -7.95 -35.01 37.60
N VAL A 25 -8.93 -34.23 37.13
CA VAL A 25 -10.01 -33.74 37.98
C VAL A 25 -10.88 -34.95 38.32
N TRP A 26 -10.94 -35.32 39.59
CA TRP A 26 -11.85 -36.36 40.05
C TRP A 26 -13.28 -35.93 39.73
N VAL A 27 -13.88 -36.60 38.74
CA VAL A 27 -15.24 -36.29 38.27
C VAL A 27 -16.23 -36.65 39.38
N ARG A 28 -17.02 -35.67 39.84
CA ARG A 28 -18.14 -35.93 40.75
C ARG A 28 -19.27 -36.61 39.98
N LYS A 29 -20.15 -37.34 40.68
CA LYS A 29 -21.34 -37.91 40.05
C LYS A 29 -22.19 -36.79 39.40
N PRO A 30 -22.64 -36.94 38.15
CA PRO A 30 -23.49 -35.96 37.50
C PRO A 30 -24.87 -35.91 38.18
N LEU A 31 -25.54 -34.77 38.04
CA LEU A 31 -26.92 -34.61 38.47
C LEU A 31 -27.78 -35.63 37.70
N GLY A 32 -28.54 -36.47 38.39
CA GLY A 32 -29.33 -37.58 37.79
C GLY A 32 -28.66 -38.96 37.85
N SER A 33 -27.40 -39.07 38.25
CA SER A 33 -26.80 -40.38 38.56
C SER A 33 -27.45 -40.98 39.81
N PRO A 34 -27.79 -42.28 39.81
CA PRO A 34 -28.40 -42.90 40.97
C PRO A 34 -27.45 -42.89 42.19
N MET A 35 -28.05 -42.71 43.36
CA MET A 35 -27.35 -42.90 44.62
C MET A 35 -26.96 -44.37 44.78
N ALA A 36 -25.81 -44.64 45.41
CA ALA A 36 -25.40 -46.00 45.69
C ALA A 36 -26.38 -46.67 46.67
N LYS A 37 -26.68 -47.96 46.49
CA LYS A 37 -27.63 -48.70 47.35
C LYS A 37 -27.28 -48.60 48.84
N SER A 38 -25.98 -48.63 49.16
CA SER A 38 -25.46 -48.47 50.54
C SER A 38 -25.66 -47.08 51.16
N LYS A 39 -25.99 -46.06 50.35
CA LYS A 39 -26.22 -44.68 50.79
C LYS A 39 -27.70 -44.30 50.81
N LEU A 40 -28.60 -45.12 50.26
CA LEU A 40 -30.06 -44.85 50.20
C LEU A 40 -30.68 -44.57 51.58
N PHE A 41 -30.27 -45.33 52.59
CA PHE A 41 -30.83 -45.25 53.94
C PHE A 41 -29.79 -44.89 55.00
N ARG A 42 -28.61 -44.41 54.59
CA ARG A 42 -27.54 -44.06 55.53
C ARG A 42 -27.81 -42.69 56.16
N ILE A 43 -28.20 -42.68 57.43
CA ILE A 43 -28.34 -41.46 58.22
C ILE A 43 -26.97 -41.12 58.84
N PRO A 44 -26.36 -39.96 58.53
CA PRO A 44 -25.12 -39.54 59.18
C PRO A 44 -25.39 -39.20 60.64
N GLN A 45 -24.73 -39.91 61.55
CA GLN A 45 -24.78 -39.60 62.97
C GLN A 45 -23.93 -38.35 63.24
N LYS A 46 -24.50 -37.38 63.96
CA LYS A 46 -23.76 -36.20 64.39
C LYS A 46 -22.87 -36.57 65.58
N PRO A 47 -21.62 -36.12 65.63
CA PRO A 47 -20.80 -36.28 66.83
C PRO A 47 -21.47 -35.50 67.98
N VAL A 48 -21.54 -36.11 69.16
CA VAL A 48 -21.99 -35.45 70.38
C VAL A 48 -20.77 -34.78 70.99
N LEU A 49 -20.80 -33.45 71.06
CA LEU A 49 -19.77 -32.65 71.70
C LEU A 49 -20.26 -32.25 73.10
N PRO A 50 -19.36 -32.11 74.09
CA PRO A 50 -19.73 -31.55 75.39
C PRO A 50 -20.21 -30.10 75.23
N GLU A 51 -21.19 -29.70 76.02
CA GLU A 51 -21.85 -28.39 75.91
C GLU A 51 -20.84 -27.24 76.03
N ASP A 52 -19.90 -27.34 76.97
CA ASP A 52 -18.88 -26.33 77.24
C ASP A 52 -18.02 -26.03 76.00
N GLU A 53 -17.60 -27.07 75.25
CA GLU A 53 -16.83 -26.89 74.03
C GLU A 53 -17.66 -26.24 72.92
N THR A 54 -18.93 -26.60 72.80
CA THR A 54 -19.80 -26.00 71.77
C THR A 54 -20.04 -24.52 72.02
N ALA A 55 -20.22 -24.13 73.28
CA ALA A 55 -20.36 -22.74 73.69
C ALA A 55 -19.08 -21.94 73.39
N GLU A 56 -17.92 -22.50 73.70
CA GLU A 56 -16.63 -21.84 73.47
C GLU A 56 -16.31 -21.72 71.97
N ILE A 57 -16.54 -22.77 71.17
CA ILE A 57 -16.38 -22.73 69.72
C ILE A 57 -17.25 -21.64 69.10
N LYS A 58 -18.52 -21.55 69.56
CA LYS A 58 -19.44 -20.51 69.10
C LYS A 58 -18.92 -19.11 69.43
N ARG A 59 -18.49 -18.88 70.68
CA ARG A 59 -17.92 -17.60 71.13
C ARG A 59 -16.73 -17.18 70.27
N LEU A 60 -15.77 -18.08 70.07
CA LEU A 60 -14.58 -17.82 69.25
C LEU A 60 -14.93 -17.54 67.78
N TYR A 61 -15.86 -18.30 67.22
CA TYR A 61 -16.30 -18.14 65.84
C TYR A 61 -17.03 -16.81 65.61
N ASP A 62 -17.89 -16.42 66.55
CA ASP A 62 -18.61 -15.15 66.49
C ASP A 62 -17.64 -13.97 66.60
N ASN A 63 -16.66 -14.03 67.51
CA ASN A 63 -15.60 -13.03 67.63
C ASN A 63 -14.78 -12.90 66.34
N TYR A 64 -14.28 -14.03 65.82
CA TYR A 64 -13.51 -14.05 64.57
C TYR A 64 -14.31 -13.48 63.39
N LYS A 65 -15.59 -13.86 63.27
CA LYS A 65 -16.44 -13.33 62.20
C LYS A 65 -16.66 -11.84 62.32
N ASN A 66 -16.83 -11.32 63.53
CA ASN A 66 -17.00 -9.90 63.78
C ASN A 66 -15.72 -9.13 63.39
N GLU A 67 -14.55 -9.60 63.79
CA GLU A 67 -13.25 -9.04 63.40
C GLU A 67 -13.03 -9.09 61.89
N MET A 68 -13.32 -10.22 61.25
CA MET A 68 -13.18 -10.34 59.80
C MET A 68 -14.16 -9.45 59.04
N LYS A 69 -15.35 -9.22 59.59
CA LYS A 69 -16.36 -8.31 59.03
C LYS A 69 -15.88 -6.86 59.12
N SER A 70 -15.27 -6.44 60.23
CA SER A 70 -14.74 -5.08 60.37
C SER A 70 -13.57 -4.83 59.42
N LEU A 71 -12.64 -5.80 59.28
CA LEU A 71 -11.55 -5.71 58.31
C LEU A 71 -12.03 -5.60 56.87
N ARG A 72 -13.04 -6.40 56.49
CA ARG A 72 -13.63 -6.34 55.14
C ARG A 72 -14.24 -4.96 54.86
N GLN A 73 -14.95 -4.40 55.83
CA GLN A 73 -15.54 -3.07 55.71
C GLN A 73 -14.45 -2.00 55.56
N TYR A 74 -13.40 -2.07 56.38
CA TYR A 74 -12.26 -1.15 56.28
C TYR A 74 -11.61 -1.18 54.88
N PHE A 75 -11.30 -2.36 54.35
CA PHE A 75 -10.69 -2.46 53.02
C PHE A 75 -11.63 -2.01 51.90
N PHE A 76 -12.94 -2.24 52.05
CA PHE A 76 -13.94 -1.72 51.11
C PHE A 76 -13.94 -0.19 51.08
N GLU A 77 -13.94 0.47 52.25
CA GLU A 77 -13.87 1.93 52.35
C GLU A 77 -12.56 2.49 51.80
N GLN A 78 -11.42 1.82 52.06
CA GLN A 78 -10.14 2.23 51.45
C GLN A 78 -10.16 2.11 49.93
N SER A 79 -10.76 1.05 49.39
CA SER A 79 -10.92 0.89 47.94
C SER A 79 -11.81 1.98 47.34
N LEU A 80 -12.88 2.38 48.04
CA LEU A 80 -13.75 3.48 47.60
C LEU A 80 -12.98 4.81 47.62
N LYS A 81 -12.24 5.12 48.69
CA LYS A 81 -11.41 6.34 48.77
C LYS A 81 -10.33 6.39 47.68
N GLN A 82 -9.73 5.25 47.33
CA GLN A 82 -8.78 5.17 46.22
C GLN A 82 -9.46 5.39 44.86
N ALA A 83 -10.70 4.92 44.68
CA ALA A 83 -11.49 5.20 43.50
C ALA A 83 -11.94 6.68 43.43
N GLU A 84 -12.25 7.28 44.59
CA GLU A 84 -12.58 8.70 44.76
C GLU A 84 -11.36 9.62 44.72
N SER A 85 -10.14 9.08 44.64
CA SER A 85 -8.87 9.83 44.50
C SER A 85 -8.73 10.54 43.13
N GLY A 86 -9.87 10.87 42.53
CA GLY A 86 -10.06 11.56 41.27
C GLY A 86 -9.45 12.96 41.25
N GLU A 87 -9.21 13.63 42.38
CA GLU A 87 -8.54 14.94 42.36
C GLU A 87 -7.13 14.85 41.78
N VAL A 88 -6.34 13.86 42.21
CA VAL A 88 -4.99 13.64 41.65
C VAL A 88 -5.07 13.20 40.19
N ALA A 89 -6.07 12.39 39.83
CA ALA A 89 -6.29 11.99 38.44
C ALA A 89 -6.70 13.18 37.55
N GLN A 90 -7.60 14.05 38.04
CA GLN A 90 -8.05 15.26 37.35
C GLN A 90 -6.92 16.26 37.19
N MET A 91 -6.06 16.42 38.20
CA MET A 91 -4.87 17.27 38.09
C MET A 91 -3.90 16.73 37.04
N LYS A 92 -3.70 15.40 36.97
CA LYS A 92 -2.89 14.79 35.91
C LYS A 92 -3.48 15.01 34.52
N VAL A 93 -4.79 14.82 34.36
CA VAL A 93 -5.48 15.05 33.08
C VAL A 93 -5.32 16.52 32.64
N LYS A 94 -5.47 17.48 33.55
CA LYS A 94 -5.27 18.90 33.24
C LYS A 94 -3.83 19.19 32.78
N LEU A 95 -2.84 18.65 33.49
CA LEU A 95 -1.43 18.80 33.10
C LEU A 95 -1.15 18.18 31.73
N GLU A 96 -1.71 17.01 31.44
CA GLU A 96 -1.59 16.35 30.13
C GLU A 96 -2.23 17.19 29.02
N GLU A 97 -3.39 17.80 29.26
CA GLU A 97 -4.06 18.72 28.32
C GLU A 97 -3.24 19.98 28.06
N GLU A 98 -2.65 20.58 29.10
CA GLU A 98 -1.77 21.74 29.00
C GLU A 98 -0.50 21.43 28.21
N GLU A 99 0.15 20.29 28.48
CA GLU A 99 1.31 19.83 27.73
C GLU A 99 0.96 19.56 26.26
N HIS A 100 -0.18 18.93 26.00
CA HIS A 100 -0.66 18.69 24.65
C HIS A 100 -0.88 20.00 23.89
N ALA A 101 -1.54 20.99 24.51
CA ALA A 101 -1.75 22.31 23.92
C ALA A 101 -0.42 23.01 23.58
N ARG A 102 0.57 22.94 24.48
CA ARG A 102 1.92 23.48 24.25
C ARG A 102 2.59 22.81 23.05
N LEU A 103 2.54 21.48 22.96
CA LEU A 103 3.16 20.72 21.86
C LEU A 103 2.50 21.03 20.51
N MET A 104 1.18 21.23 20.50
CA MET A 104 0.46 21.64 19.28
C MET A 104 0.90 23.01 18.78
N GLU A 105 1.13 23.96 19.68
CA GLU A 105 1.63 25.28 19.29
C GLU A 105 3.06 25.21 18.73
N VAL A 106 3.94 24.41 19.35
CA VAL A 106 5.28 24.17 18.82
C VAL A 106 5.23 23.54 17.43
N ASN A 107 4.34 22.56 17.21
CA ASN A 107 4.16 21.92 15.91
C ASN A 107 3.69 22.93 14.85
N ARG A 108 2.74 23.80 15.21
CA ARG A 108 2.24 24.87 14.34
C ARG A 108 3.38 25.79 13.90
N LEU A 109 4.18 26.29 14.84
CA LEU A 109 5.29 27.19 14.55
C LEU A 109 6.33 26.52 13.62
N GLU A 110 6.60 25.23 13.81
CA GLU A 110 7.55 24.51 12.97
C GLU A 110 6.99 24.24 11.56
N ASN A 111 5.70 23.98 11.44
CA ASN A 111 5.01 23.87 10.15
C ASN A 111 5.05 25.21 9.40
N GLU A 112 4.85 26.33 10.09
CA GLU A 112 4.94 27.66 9.48
C GLU A 112 6.34 27.96 8.94
N LYS A 113 7.40 27.64 9.71
CA LYS A 113 8.79 27.75 9.23
C LYS A 113 9.05 26.88 8.01
N THR A 114 8.60 25.63 8.06
CA THR A 114 8.77 24.66 6.97
C THR A 114 8.03 25.10 5.71
N SER A 115 6.84 25.71 5.85
CA SER A 115 6.08 26.25 4.72
C SER A 115 6.85 27.36 4.02
N ARG A 116 7.43 28.31 4.78
CA ARG A 116 8.24 29.40 4.21
C ARG A 116 9.43 28.87 3.41
N LEU A 117 10.19 27.92 3.97
CA LEU A 117 11.30 27.30 3.25
C LEU A 117 10.86 26.57 1.98
N ARG A 118 9.67 25.95 2.01
CA ARG A 118 9.09 25.28 0.83
C ARG A 118 8.71 26.28 -0.25
N GLU A 119 8.13 27.41 0.11
CA GLU A 119 7.76 28.49 -0.81
C GLU A 119 9.00 29.10 -1.48
N GLU A 120 10.06 29.37 -0.71
CA GLU A 120 11.35 29.84 -1.24
C GLU A 120 11.94 28.85 -2.25
N ARG A 121 11.95 27.55 -1.92
CA ARG A 121 12.42 26.50 -2.83
C ARG A 121 11.56 26.43 -4.10
N LEU A 122 10.23 26.49 -3.97
CA LEU A 122 9.31 26.45 -5.11
C LEU A 122 9.47 27.66 -6.02
N ALA A 123 9.75 28.85 -5.49
CA ALA A 123 10.05 30.02 -6.30
C ALA A 123 11.31 29.81 -7.15
N ILE A 124 12.38 29.26 -6.56
CA ILE A 124 13.62 28.94 -7.28
C ILE A 124 13.38 27.87 -8.35
N GLU A 125 12.60 26.83 -8.04
CA GLU A 125 12.22 25.80 -9.01
C GLU A 125 11.40 26.39 -10.16
N ALA A 126 10.46 27.29 -9.86
CA ALA A 126 9.65 27.97 -10.86
C ALA A 126 10.53 28.77 -11.84
N GLU A 127 11.50 29.56 -11.36
CA GLU A 127 12.41 30.29 -12.26
C GLU A 127 13.23 29.35 -13.14
N LYS A 128 13.80 28.29 -12.56
CA LYS A 128 14.55 27.28 -13.33
C LYS A 128 13.68 26.60 -14.39
N THR A 129 12.40 26.33 -14.07
CA THR A 129 11.48 25.76 -15.05
C THR A 129 11.17 26.74 -16.17
N ARG A 130 11.01 28.03 -15.88
CA ARG A 130 10.81 29.07 -16.92
C ARG A 130 11.99 29.16 -17.85
N GLU A 131 13.21 29.17 -17.33
CA GLU A 131 14.45 29.17 -18.13
C GLU A 131 14.56 27.93 -19.03
N LYS A 132 14.23 26.75 -18.50
CA LYS A 132 14.20 25.49 -19.28
C LYS A 132 13.14 25.52 -20.39
N VAL A 133 11.95 26.04 -20.09
CA VAL A 133 10.88 26.15 -21.10
C VAL A 133 11.31 27.13 -22.20
N LEU A 134 11.87 28.29 -21.83
CA LEU A 134 12.30 29.30 -22.81
C LEU A 134 13.44 28.79 -23.69
N SER A 135 14.45 28.13 -23.10
CA SER A 135 15.53 27.51 -23.87
C SER A 135 15.03 26.39 -24.79
N SER A 136 14.06 25.58 -24.34
CA SER A 136 13.41 24.57 -25.18
C SER A 136 12.65 25.21 -26.34
N LEU A 137 11.92 26.29 -26.12
CA LEU A 137 11.18 27.01 -27.16
C LEU A 137 12.12 27.58 -28.23
N ILE A 138 13.21 28.24 -27.82
CA ILE A 138 14.23 28.74 -28.75
C ILE A 138 14.85 27.60 -29.57
N LYS A 139 15.12 26.46 -28.93
CA LYS A 139 15.67 25.29 -29.62
C LYS A 139 14.69 24.76 -30.66
N THR A 140 13.42 24.59 -30.29
CA THR A 140 12.38 24.13 -31.23
C THR A 140 12.16 25.10 -32.38
N GLU A 141 12.22 26.41 -32.13
CA GLU A 141 12.10 27.42 -33.17
C GLU A 141 13.26 27.37 -34.17
N LYS A 142 14.50 27.20 -33.69
CA LYS A 142 15.67 27.00 -34.56
C LYS A 142 15.56 25.71 -35.38
N GLU A 143 15.11 24.62 -34.77
CA GLU A 143 14.90 23.35 -35.47
C GLU A 143 13.83 23.50 -36.57
N ASN A 144 12.73 24.20 -36.28
CA ASN A 144 11.69 24.49 -37.27
C ASN A 144 12.20 25.35 -38.42
N GLN A 145 12.98 26.41 -38.15
CA GLN A 145 13.59 27.25 -39.20
C GLN A 145 14.51 26.43 -40.11
N ILE A 146 15.29 25.50 -39.54
CA ILE A 146 16.15 24.59 -40.33
C ILE A 146 15.30 23.65 -41.18
N LEU A 147 14.18 23.13 -40.65
CA LEU A 147 13.27 22.27 -41.40
C LEU A 147 12.58 23.01 -42.53
N GLU A 148 12.11 24.25 -42.29
CA GLU A 148 11.51 25.11 -43.31
C GLU A 148 12.52 25.41 -44.42
N ALA A 149 13.74 25.83 -44.09
CA ALA A 149 14.79 26.08 -45.09
C ALA A 149 15.13 24.82 -45.91
N LYS A 150 15.12 23.63 -45.30
CA LYS A 150 15.29 22.36 -46.02
C LYS A 150 14.11 22.06 -46.94
N ALA A 151 12.89 22.32 -46.50
CA ALA A 151 11.68 22.12 -47.30
C ALA A 151 11.64 23.07 -48.51
N GLU A 152 11.98 24.34 -48.31
CA GLU A 152 12.11 25.33 -49.38
C GLU A 152 13.20 24.95 -50.39
N ALA A 153 14.38 24.55 -49.91
CA ALA A 153 15.45 24.07 -50.78
C ALA A 153 15.04 22.82 -51.58
N PHE A 154 14.24 21.93 -50.99
CA PHE A 154 13.68 20.78 -51.69
C PHE A 154 12.67 21.19 -52.76
N LEU A 155 11.74 22.10 -52.45
CA LEU A 155 10.79 22.67 -53.40
C LEU A 155 11.49 23.36 -54.57
N GLN A 156 12.52 24.16 -54.32
CA GLN A 156 13.30 24.81 -55.39
C GLN A 156 13.95 23.80 -56.33
N LYS A 157 14.53 22.72 -55.80
CA LYS A 157 15.07 21.63 -56.63
C LYS A 157 13.99 20.99 -57.51
N GLN A 158 12.81 20.72 -56.94
CA GLN A 158 11.70 20.12 -57.66
C GLN A 158 11.14 21.03 -58.76
N ILE A 159 11.12 22.35 -58.56
CA ILE A 159 10.70 23.31 -59.61
C ILE A 159 11.70 23.35 -60.78
N LEU A 160 13.00 23.12 -60.51
CA LEU A 160 14.03 23.05 -61.54
C LEU A 160 14.04 21.71 -62.29
N GLU A 161 13.41 20.67 -61.75
CA GLU A 161 13.26 19.41 -62.46
C GLU A 161 12.34 19.61 -63.68
N PRO A 162 12.71 19.04 -64.85
CA PRO A 162 12.01 19.32 -66.10
C PRO A 162 10.58 18.74 -66.06
N THR A 163 9.60 19.62 -65.86
CA THR A 163 8.19 19.29 -66.06
C THR A 163 7.80 19.34 -67.53
N ILE A 164 6.95 18.41 -67.98
CA ILE A 164 6.50 18.33 -69.37
C ILE A 164 5.67 19.57 -69.72
N SER A 165 6.12 20.35 -70.70
CA SER A 165 5.41 21.50 -71.25
C SER A 165 4.46 21.09 -72.38
N SER A 166 3.45 21.91 -72.70
CA SER A 166 2.48 21.62 -73.78
C SER A 166 3.11 21.42 -75.15
N GLN A 167 4.29 21.98 -75.40
CA GLN A 167 5.03 21.85 -76.65
C GLN A 167 5.81 20.52 -76.75
N ASP A 168 6.18 19.93 -75.61
CA ASP A 168 6.95 18.69 -75.53
C ASP A 168 6.07 17.46 -75.24
N LEU A 169 4.75 17.64 -75.26
CA LEU A 169 3.77 16.63 -74.84
C LEU A 169 3.84 15.36 -75.70
N GLU A 170 3.82 15.51 -77.03
CA GLU A 170 3.85 14.38 -77.97
C GLU A 170 5.16 13.58 -77.83
N ARG A 171 6.29 14.28 -77.70
CA ARG A 171 7.61 13.66 -77.47
C ARG A 171 7.64 12.88 -76.15
N ALA A 172 7.09 13.45 -75.08
CA ALA A 172 7.05 12.79 -73.77
C ALA A 172 6.12 11.56 -73.75
N ILE A 173 5.02 11.59 -74.50
CA ILE A 173 4.10 10.44 -74.63
C ILE A 173 4.78 9.30 -75.38
N GLU A 174 5.46 9.58 -76.50
CA GLU A 174 6.20 8.57 -77.25
C GLU A 174 7.33 7.96 -76.42
N GLU A 175 8.09 8.78 -75.70
CA GLU A 175 9.16 8.33 -74.81
C GLU A 175 8.63 7.45 -73.67
N ALA A 176 7.51 7.81 -73.06
CA ALA A 176 6.88 7.02 -71.99
C ALA A 176 6.32 5.68 -72.50
N LEU A 177 5.78 5.63 -73.72
CA LEU A 177 5.32 4.39 -74.34
C LEU A 177 6.49 3.49 -74.76
N ALA A 178 7.60 4.07 -75.21
CA ALA A 178 8.80 3.35 -75.60
C ALA A 178 9.57 2.78 -74.40
N ASN A 179 9.59 3.51 -73.28
CA ASN A 179 10.36 3.18 -72.08
C ASN A 179 9.45 2.94 -70.85
N PRO A 180 8.78 1.78 -70.74
CA PRO A 180 8.02 1.45 -69.54
C PRO A 180 8.95 1.26 -68.33
N VAL A 181 8.81 2.10 -67.30
CA VAL A 181 9.60 2.03 -66.07
C VAL A 181 8.91 1.15 -65.03
N ASP A 182 9.62 0.16 -64.50
CA ASP A 182 9.13 -0.74 -63.44
C ASP A 182 9.61 -0.29 -62.06
N PHE A 183 8.67 0.10 -61.20
CA PHE A 183 8.95 0.49 -59.80
C PHE A 183 8.86 -0.66 -58.80
N ASN A 184 8.57 -1.89 -59.25
CA ASN A 184 8.44 -3.02 -58.34
C ASN A 184 9.82 -3.43 -57.81
N PHE A 185 9.93 -3.58 -56.49
CA PHE A 185 11.12 -4.12 -55.85
C PHE A 185 10.74 -4.91 -54.59
N ALA A 186 11.58 -5.87 -54.23
CA ALA A 186 11.50 -6.63 -52.98
C ALA A 186 12.69 -6.29 -52.08
N ILE A 187 12.50 -6.43 -50.76
CA ILE A 187 13.56 -6.24 -49.76
C ILE A 187 13.68 -7.51 -48.91
N ASP A 188 14.91 -7.99 -48.71
CA ASP A 188 15.20 -9.09 -47.78
C ASP A 188 15.35 -8.62 -46.33
N LEU A 189 15.30 -9.54 -45.38
CA LEU A 189 15.51 -9.27 -43.94
C LEU A 189 16.86 -8.60 -43.65
N ASP A 190 17.88 -8.84 -44.49
CA ASP A 190 19.22 -8.25 -44.37
C ASP A 190 19.33 -6.82 -44.95
N GLY A 191 18.26 -6.34 -45.61
CA GLY A 191 18.14 -5.00 -46.18
C GLY A 191 18.66 -4.86 -47.62
N TYR A 192 18.79 -5.96 -48.36
CA TYR A 192 19.11 -5.94 -49.79
C TYR A 192 17.87 -5.66 -50.63
N VAL A 193 18.03 -4.85 -51.68
CA VAL A 193 16.95 -4.43 -52.58
C VAL A 193 17.07 -5.16 -53.91
N TYR A 194 15.98 -5.78 -54.35
CA TYR A 194 15.88 -6.47 -55.64
C TYR A 194 14.82 -5.78 -56.50
N ARG A 195 15.25 -5.12 -57.57
CA ARG A 195 14.36 -4.34 -58.47
C ARG A 195 13.94 -5.17 -59.68
N GLY A 196 12.66 -5.10 -60.02
CA GLY A 196 12.06 -5.72 -61.21
C GLY A 196 11.07 -6.85 -60.86
N LYS A 197 10.03 -7.00 -61.69
CA LYS A 197 9.06 -8.10 -61.58
C LYS A 197 9.62 -9.46 -62.00
N GLU A 198 10.54 -9.49 -62.96
CA GLU A 198 11.02 -10.73 -63.61
C GLU A 198 12.42 -11.15 -63.15
N THR A 199 13.06 -10.34 -62.31
CA THR A 199 14.41 -10.61 -61.81
C THR A 199 14.36 -11.65 -60.70
N SER A 200 14.81 -12.87 -61.01
CA SER A 200 15.01 -13.93 -60.01
C SER A 200 16.29 -13.67 -59.21
N ILE A 201 16.23 -13.84 -57.89
CA ILE A 201 17.33 -13.59 -56.94
C ILE A 201 18.60 -14.39 -57.33
N ASP A 202 18.43 -15.61 -57.81
CA ASP A 202 19.53 -16.52 -58.19
C ASP A 202 20.39 -16.02 -59.35
N LYS A 203 19.89 -15.07 -60.15
CA LYS A 203 20.59 -14.52 -61.31
C LYS A 203 21.47 -13.30 -60.96
N ILE A 204 21.41 -12.81 -59.72
CA ILE A 204 22.12 -11.60 -59.28
C ILE A 204 23.30 -12.01 -58.38
N PRO A 205 24.55 -11.85 -58.85
CA PRO A 205 25.74 -12.08 -58.04
C PRO A 205 25.75 -11.22 -56.77
N GLU A 206 26.22 -11.78 -55.65
CA GLU A 206 26.19 -11.13 -54.33
C GLU A 206 26.91 -9.78 -54.31
N GLU A 207 27.99 -9.63 -55.08
CA GLU A 207 28.79 -8.40 -55.19
C GLU A 207 28.02 -7.21 -55.79
N LYS A 208 26.92 -7.47 -56.50
CA LYS A 208 26.12 -6.45 -57.21
C LYS A 208 24.82 -6.10 -56.50
N ARG A 209 24.56 -6.64 -55.31
CA ARG A 209 23.31 -6.38 -54.56
C ARG A 209 23.36 -5.00 -53.91
N GLU A 210 22.39 -4.16 -54.21
CA GLU A 210 22.23 -2.86 -53.57
C GLU A 210 21.69 -3.05 -52.14
N ARG A 211 22.30 -2.36 -51.17
CA ARG A 211 21.81 -2.31 -49.79
C ARG A 211 21.23 -0.94 -49.50
N LEU A 212 20.02 -0.89 -48.93
CA LEU A 212 19.44 0.36 -48.45
C LEU A 212 20.27 0.84 -47.25
N SER A 213 21.09 1.89 -47.44
CA SER A 213 21.79 2.52 -46.33
C SER A 213 20.79 3.31 -45.49
N ARG A 214 20.76 3.06 -44.18
CA ARG A 214 20.14 3.99 -43.23
C ARG A 214 20.99 5.27 -43.21
N ASN A 215 20.45 6.35 -43.79
CA ASN A 215 20.84 7.70 -43.42
C ASN A 215 20.19 8.08 -42.09
#